data_AF-A0A2D9JDF5-F1
#
_entry.id   AF-A0A2D9JDF5-F1
#
_cell.length_a   1.000
_cell.length_b   1.000
_cell.length_c   1.000
_cell.angle_alpha   90.00
_cell.angle_beta   90.00
_cell.angle_gamma   90.00
#
_symmetry.space_group_name_H-M   'P 1'
#
loop_
_entity.id
_entity.type
_entity.pdbx_description
1 polymer ?
#
loop_
_entity_poly.entity_id
_entity_poly.type
_entity_poly.pdbx_seq_one_letter_code
_entity_poly.pdbx_strand_id
1 'polypeptide(L)'
;ADIALVRLARMAARSNTVPGEPAIQEIDGLINAGFLPENFGDRADGTGVVSFANHLVDTRRGARGTFLPIADNPVETVTASESRWYGQIAAAYSDQFSSLDPIVIGVQREEFPIDPTGPTAGERRERLTIHAEIAPWQPENYGSWAKQLGPPTQVAMKFAPDDVVALQAHVASETLGAPPHLFAAIKDSFPPEPESIDGLISKYRALKTLPGYLGAWPQPGALDRLPLGLGRGQPVGPGMNRLIGGLYRYTGGGFSVLSFQPDVLNASLQHLSANEVDDHAQVRGRIDNLKGTKLEGWVNQQLYERAATASLAGAEFLNSLVAQLGVPVEQAIDEAELVLGGRPQCPLGGDYQFDPARRRFVSTAWPSDRFGPSPYAPAEYQTPLLGWFRGAEARLTQYPNRLIADATIEIARAQ
;
A
#
# COMPACT_ATOMS: atom_id res chain seq x y z
N ALA A 1 6.86 12.75 -19.27
CA ALA A 1 5.57 12.43 -19.92
C ALA A 1 5.68 12.63 -21.43
N ASP A 2 6.06 13.81 -21.88
CA ASP A 2 6.08 14.20 -23.30
C ASP A 2 6.91 13.27 -24.21
N ILE A 3 8.11 12.85 -23.77
CA ILE A 3 8.92 11.86 -24.51
C ILE A 3 8.13 10.56 -24.75
N ALA A 4 7.36 10.10 -23.76
CA ALA A 4 6.54 8.89 -23.88
C ALA A 4 5.40 9.09 -24.88
N LEU A 5 4.76 10.26 -24.86
CA LEU A 5 3.69 10.63 -25.79
C LEU A 5 4.20 10.65 -27.24
N VAL A 6 5.36 11.26 -27.51
CA VAL A 6 5.95 11.23 -28.86
C VAL A 6 6.24 9.80 -29.32
N ARG A 7 6.73 8.92 -28.42
CA ARG A 7 6.95 7.51 -28.75
C ARG A 7 5.65 6.80 -29.12
N LEU A 8 4.62 6.94 -28.32
CA LEU A 8 3.30 6.35 -28.60
C LEU A 8 2.71 6.89 -29.91
N ALA A 9 2.83 8.20 -30.15
CA ALA A 9 2.40 8.83 -31.39
C ALA A 9 3.15 8.28 -32.61
N ARG A 10 4.48 8.08 -32.53
CA ARG A 10 5.27 7.44 -33.59
C ARG A 10 4.85 6.00 -33.85
N MET A 11 4.55 5.24 -32.80
CA MET A 11 4.05 3.86 -32.95
C MET A 11 2.69 3.85 -33.66
N ALA A 12 1.77 4.71 -33.23
CA ALA A 12 0.45 4.86 -33.86
C ALA A 12 0.54 5.36 -35.31
N ALA A 13 1.43 6.30 -35.60
CA ALA A 13 1.66 6.78 -36.96
C ALA A 13 2.19 5.65 -37.85
N ARG A 14 3.16 4.87 -37.35
CA ARG A 14 3.72 3.71 -38.06
C ARG A 14 2.66 2.67 -38.38
N SER A 15 1.75 2.35 -37.45
CA SER A 15 0.68 1.37 -37.70
C SER A 15 -0.36 1.84 -38.71
N ASN A 16 -0.52 3.15 -38.88
CA ASN A 16 -1.44 3.76 -39.84
C ASN A 16 -0.77 4.18 -41.17
N THR A 17 0.54 3.93 -41.32
CA THR A 17 1.27 4.30 -42.53
C THR A 17 0.92 3.35 -43.69
N VAL A 18 0.73 3.90 -44.89
CA VAL A 18 0.47 3.10 -46.10
C VAL A 18 1.68 2.22 -46.41
N PRO A 19 1.49 0.92 -46.76
CA PRO A 19 2.60 0.04 -47.10
C PRO A 19 3.49 0.63 -48.20
N GLY A 20 4.78 0.78 -47.89
CA GLY A 20 5.80 1.32 -48.81
C GLY A 20 6.13 2.81 -48.61
N GLU A 21 5.37 3.51 -47.77
CA GLU A 21 5.68 4.90 -47.39
C GLU A 21 6.47 4.98 -46.08
N PRO A 22 7.35 5.98 -45.92
CA PRO A 22 8.03 6.20 -44.65
C PRO A 22 7.04 6.67 -43.58
N ALA A 23 7.09 6.05 -42.40
CA ALA A 23 6.26 6.45 -41.27
C ALA A 23 6.65 7.85 -40.78
N ILE A 24 5.66 8.64 -40.35
CA ILE A 24 5.87 9.99 -39.80
C ILE A 24 6.69 9.87 -38.50
N GLN A 25 7.90 10.46 -38.50
CA GLN A 25 8.78 10.50 -37.33
C GLN A 25 8.88 11.90 -36.70
N GLU A 26 8.73 12.95 -37.51
CA GLU A 26 8.87 14.33 -37.07
C GLU A 26 7.70 14.79 -36.22
N ILE A 27 7.99 15.55 -35.16
CA ILE A 27 6.98 15.99 -34.18
C ILE A 27 5.91 16.85 -34.85
N ASP A 28 6.32 17.83 -35.69
CA ASP A 28 5.37 18.67 -36.43
C ASP A 28 4.49 17.85 -37.37
N GLY A 29 5.05 16.80 -37.99
CA GLY A 29 4.30 15.86 -38.81
C GLY A 29 3.25 15.09 -38.00
N LEU A 30 3.60 14.67 -36.78
CA LEU A 30 2.70 13.97 -35.87
C LEU A 30 1.57 14.89 -35.36
N ILE A 31 1.86 16.17 -35.14
CA ILE A 31 0.85 17.18 -34.79
C ILE A 31 -0.11 17.39 -35.97
N ASN A 32 0.42 17.65 -37.17
CA ASN A 32 -0.39 17.88 -38.37
C ASN A 32 -1.28 16.68 -38.76
N ALA A 33 -0.81 15.46 -38.47
CA ALA A 33 -1.56 14.23 -38.69
C ALA A 33 -2.54 13.88 -37.54
N GLY A 34 -2.60 14.68 -36.47
CA GLY A 34 -3.50 14.50 -35.34
C GLY A 34 -3.10 13.40 -34.34
N PHE A 35 -1.87 12.89 -34.42
CA PHE A 35 -1.33 11.93 -33.43
C PHE A 35 -0.84 12.62 -32.14
N LEU A 36 -0.53 13.92 -32.23
CA LEU A 36 -0.20 14.78 -31.09
C LEU A 36 -1.14 15.99 -31.05
N PRO A 37 -1.41 16.58 -29.87
CA PRO A 37 -2.18 17.82 -29.74
C PRO A 37 -1.54 18.98 -30.51
N GLU A 38 -2.36 19.93 -30.99
CA GLU A 38 -1.91 21.12 -31.73
C GLU A 38 -0.89 21.98 -30.97
N ASN A 39 -1.01 22.03 -29.64
CA ASN A 39 -0.13 22.78 -28.75
C ASN A 39 0.96 21.90 -28.10
N PHE A 40 1.27 20.74 -28.67
CA PHE A 40 2.30 19.86 -28.12
C PHE A 40 3.68 20.51 -28.18
N GLY A 41 4.37 20.55 -27.03
CA GLY A 41 5.70 21.14 -26.92
C GLY A 41 5.73 22.67 -26.82
N ASP A 42 4.56 23.32 -26.78
CA ASP A 42 4.45 24.78 -26.69
C ASP A 42 4.67 25.24 -25.24
N ARG A 43 5.94 25.42 -24.86
CA ARG A 43 6.35 25.82 -23.49
C ARG A 43 6.87 27.27 -23.47
N ALA A 44 6.57 27.99 -22.39
CA ALA A 44 6.94 29.41 -22.22
C ALA A 44 8.45 29.68 -22.24
N ASP A 45 9.26 28.69 -21.89
CA ASP A 45 10.72 28.76 -21.86
C ASP A 45 11.36 28.33 -23.19
N GLY A 46 10.54 28.07 -24.21
CA GLY A 46 11.00 27.61 -25.53
C GLY A 46 11.59 26.20 -25.51
N THR A 47 11.46 25.47 -24.39
CA THR A 47 11.95 24.09 -24.30
C THR A 47 10.92 23.13 -24.85
N GLY A 48 11.40 21.99 -25.31
CA GLY A 48 10.54 20.94 -25.82
C GLY A 48 11.28 19.63 -25.96
N VAL A 49 10.50 18.63 -26.36
CA VAL A 49 11.04 17.36 -26.83
C VAL A 49 11.56 17.56 -28.24
N VAL A 50 12.81 17.18 -28.47
CA VAL A 50 13.44 17.18 -29.79
C VAL A 50 13.89 15.77 -30.14
N SER A 51 13.91 15.49 -31.44
CA SER A 51 14.52 14.27 -31.96
C SER A 51 15.99 14.56 -32.27
N PHE A 52 16.89 13.88 -31.58
CA PHE A 52 18.33 13.92 -31.90
C PHE A 52 18.77 12.52 -32.33
N ALA A 53 19.07 12.37 -33.62
CA ALA A 53 19.23 11.07 -34.27
C ALA A 53 18.02 10.15 -33.96
N ASN A 54 18.26 9.00 -33.32
CA ASN A 54 17.21 8.05 -32.94
C ASN A 54 16.73 8.21 -31.48
N HIS A 55 17.16 9.27 -30.79
CA HIS A 55 16.81 9.53 -29.40
C HIS A 55 15.85 10.71 -29.28
N LEU A 56 14.89 10.57 -28.37
CA LEU A 56 14.02 11.65 -27.94
C LEU A 56 14.57 12.21 -26.65
N VAL A 57 14.87 13.50 -26.67
CA VAL A 57 15.48 14.23 -25.56
C VAL A 57 14.65 15.47 -25.30
N ASP A 58 14.40 15.75 -24.04
CA ASP A 58 13.90 17.06 -23.65
C ASP A 58 15.08 18.01 -23.58
N THR A 59 15.03 19.10 -24.36
CA THR A 59 16.12 20.09 -24.48
C THR A 59 16.65 20.62 -23.15
N ARG A 60 15.85 20.57 -22.07
CA ARG A 60 16.24 21.02 -20.74
C ARG A 60 16.33 19.89 -19.72
N ARG A 61 15.44 18.90 -19.81
CA ARG A 61 15.37 17.79 -18.82
C ARG A 61 16.24 16.60 -19.19
N GLY A 62 16.79 16.57 -20.41
CA GLY A 62 17.60 15.48 -20.91
C GLY A 62 16.78 14.29 -21.42
N ALA A 63 17.45 13.14 -21.50
CA ALA A 63 16.82 11.89 -21.92
C ALA A 63 15.84 11.37 -20.85
N ARG A 64 14.95 10.46 -21.23
CA ARG A 64 14.06 9.80 -20.27
C ARG A 64 14.87 9.10 -19.17
N GLY A 65 14.45 9.28 -17.92
CA GLY A 65 15.15 8.73 -16.75
C GLY A 65 16.29 9.60 -16.24
N THR A 66 16.62 10.69 -16.95
CA THR A 66 17.51 11.74 -16.45
C THR A 66 16.68 12.92 -15.96
N PHE A 67 17.22 13.66 -14.99
CA PHE A 67 16.60 14.87 -14.46
C PHE A 67 17.68 15.90 -14.18
N LEU A 68 17.46 17.13 -14.64
CA LEU A 68 18.27 18.27 -14.25
C LEU A 68 17.84 18.70 -12.84
N PRO A 69 18.73 18.69 -11.83
CA PRO A 69 18.38 19.11 -10.47
C PRO A 69 17.70 20.47 -10.44
N ILE A 70 16.72 20.66 -9.56
CA ILE A 70 15.93 21.91 -9.48
C ILE A 70 16.85 23.12 -9.23
N ALA A 71 17.92 22.95 -8.44
CA ALA A 71 18.88 24.01 -8.15
C ALA A 71 19.62 24.51 -9.40
N ASP A 72 19.78 23.65 -10.41
CA ASP A 72 20.48 23.95 -11.66
C ASP A 72 19.54 24.46 -12.76
N ASN A 73 18.27 24.73 -12.41
CA ASN A 73 17.22 25.06 -13.35
C ASN A 73 16.52 26.40 -13.00
N PRO A 74 17.13 27.56 -13.35
CA PRO A 74 16.53 28.87 -13.06
C PRO A 74 15.28 29.10 -13.91
N VAL A 75 14.16 29.42 -13.26
CA VAL A 75 12.91 29.77 -13.95
C VAL A 75 12.99 31.23 -14.41
N GLU A 76 13.20 31.44 -15.70
CA GLU A 76 13.35 32.77 -16.30
C GLU A 76 12.02 33.33 -16.85
N THR A 77 11.15 32.46 -17.37
CA THR A 77 9.86 32.84 -17.97
C THR A 77 8.75 31.87 -17.54
N VAL A 78 7.53 32.38 -17.49
CA VAL A 78 6.30 31.61 -17.24
C VAL A 78 5.15 32.19 -18.07
N THR A 79 4.24 31.35 -18.53
CA THR A 79 2.99 31.84 -19.14
C THR A 79 2.06 32.46 -18.08
N ALA A 80 1.11 33.28 -18.53
CA ALA A 80 0.07 33.83 -17.64
C ALA A 80 -0.78 32.73 -16.98
N SER A 81 -1.03 31.63 -17.71
CA SER A 81 -1.75 30.46 -17.19
C SER A 81 -0.94 29.73 -16.12
N GLU A 82 0.35 29.48 -16.36
CA GLU A 82 1.24 28.84 -15.38
C GLU A 82 1.44 29.71 -14.14
N SER A 83 1.61 31.02 -14.29
CA SER A 83 1.72 31.94 -13.16
C SER A 83 0.45 31.94 -12.30
N ARG A 84 -0.72 31.95 -12.94
CA ARG A 84 -2.01 31.86 -12.22
C ARG A 84 -2.16 30.51 -11.53
N TRP A 85 -1.82 29.42 -12.21
CA TRP A 85 -1.89 28.07 -11.67
C TRP A 85 -0.92 27.87 -10.51
N TYR A 86 0.34 28.30 -10.66
CA TYR A 86 1.32 28.30 -9.58
C TYR A 86 0.87 29.19 -8.43
N GLY A 87 0.33 30.38 -8.68
CA GLY A 87 -0.19 31.25 -7.64
C GLY A 87 -1.33 30.59 -6.85
N GLN A 88 -2.23 29.88 -7.53
CA GLN A 88 -3.28 29.08 -6.89
C GLN A 88 -2.71 27.93 -6.06
N ILE A 89 -1.72 27.19 -6.60
CA ILE A 89 -1.06 26.09 -5.89
C ILE A 89 -0.27 26.61 -4.70
N ALA A 90 0.54 27.65 -4.88
CA ALA A 90 1.37 28.23 -3.84
C ALA A 90 0.53 28.84 -2.73
N ALA A 91 -0.57 29.52 -3.06
CA ALA A 91 -1.54 29.99 -2.07
C ALA A 91 -2.17 28.80 -1.35
N ALA A 92 -2.65 27.78 -2.07
CA ALA A 92 -3.23 26.58 -1.46
C ALA A 92 -2.23 25.84 -0.57
N TYR A 93 -0.96 25.68 -0.99
CA TYR A 93 0.08 25.03 -0.20
C TYR A 93 0.52 25.89 0.98
N SER A 94 0.61 27.21 0.84
CA SER A 94 0.96 28.10 1.96
C SER A 94 -0.17 28.19 2.98
N ASP A 95 -1.42 28.17 2.53
CA ASP A 95 -2.62 28.17 3.37
C ASP A 95 -2.84 26.79 4.04
N GLN A 96 -2.54 25.68 3.36
CA GLN A 96 -2.72 24.31 3.87
C GLN A 96 -1.51 23.76 4.66
N PHE A 97 -0.30 24.17 4.30
CA PHE A 97 0.98 23.68 4.84
C PHE A 97 1.88 24.87 5.20
N SER A 98 1.45 25.67 6.18
CA SER A 98 2.18 26.87 6.62
C SER A 98 3.57 26.57 7.20
N SER A 99 3.85 25.31 7.58
CA SER A 99 5.18 24.81 7.90
C SER A 99 5.39 23.43 7.30
N LEU A 100 6.58 23.19 6.75
CA LEU A 100 7.06 21.83 6.49
C LEU A 100 7.68 21.31 7.78
N ASP A 101 7.02 20.34 8.40
CA ASP A 101 7.55 19.72 9.60
C ASP A 101 8.63 18.71 9.17
N PRO A 102 9.91 18.94 9.51
CA PRO A 102 10.99 18.11 9.00
C PRO A 102 10.88 16.72 9.60
N ILE A 103 11.02 15.71 8.73
CA ILE A 103 10.94 14.30 9.09
C ILE A 103 12.36 13.73 9.03
N VAL A 104 12.84 13.24 10.16
CA VAL A 104 14.12 12.53 10.27
C VAL A 104 13.81 11.05 10.42
N ILE A 105 14.41 10.21 9.57
CA ILE A 105 14.26 8.75 9.64
C ILE A 105 15.65 8.15 9.81
N GLY A 106 15.89 7.54 10.98
CA GLY A 106 17.03 6.68 11.25
C GLY A 106 16.65 5.22 11.05
N VAL A 107 17.50 4.46 10.35
CA VAL A 107 17.35 3.01 10.20
C VAL A 107 18.63 2.35 10.66
N GLN A 108 18.52 1.50 11.68
CA GLN A 108 19.60 0.66 12.17
C GLN A 108 19.32 -0.79 11.80
N ARG A 109 20.39 -1.49 11.41
CA ARG A 109 20.36 -2.90 11.03
C ARG A 109 21.24 -3.70 11.99
N GLU A 110 20.70 -4.76 12.56
CA GLU A 110 21.41 -5.66 13.44
C GLU A 110 21.17 -7.12 13.04
N GLU A 111 22.26 -7.88 12.87
CA GLU A 111 22.17 -9.33 12.73
C GLU A 111 22.17 -9.96 14.13
N PHE A 112 21.32 -10.97 14.36
CA PHE A 112 21.29 -11.67 15.64
C PHE A 112 21.38 -13.19 15.46
N PRO A 113 22.10 -13.88 16.36
CA PRO A 113 22.30 -15.32 16.25
C PRO A 113 20.99 -16.07 16.46
N ILE A 114 20.69 -17.00 15.55
CA ILE A 114 19.59 -17.96 15.72
C ILE A 114 20.14 -19.21 16.39
N ASP A 115 19.35 -19.83 17.27
CA ASP A 115 19.63 -21.16 17.80
C ASP A 115 19.86 -22.17 16.65
N PRO A 116 21.06 -22.76 16.53
CA PRO A 116 21.39 -23.71 15.47
C PRO A 116 20.63 -25.04 15.59
N THR A 117 19.90 -25.27 16.69
CA THR A 117 19.13 -26.49 16.94
C THR A 117 17.61 -26.32 16.82
N GLY A 118 17.16 -25.09 16.58
CA GLY A 118 15.72 -24.76 16.46
C GLY A 118 15.14 -25.02 15.07
N PRO A 119 13.80 -24.90 14.90
CA PRO A 119 13.12 -25.04 13.61
C PRO A 119 13.51 -23.96 12.59
N THR A 120 14.31 -22.97 12.99
CA THR A 120 14.85 -21.87 12.18
C THR A 120 16.35 -22.04 11.89
N ALA A 121 16.92 -23.21 12.18
CA ALA A 121 18.32 -23.52 11.91
C ALA A 121 18.65 -23.31 10.42
N GLY A 122 19.60 -22.43 10.13
CA GLY A 122 20.06 -22.12 8.78
C GLY A 122 19.47 -20.84 8.16
N GLU A 123 18.43 -20.23 8.74
CA GLU A 123 18.00 -18.89 8.34
C GLU A 123 19.00 -17.84 8.88
N ARG A 124 19.32 -16.80 8.09
CA ARG A 124 19.99 -15.60 8.61
C ARG A 124 18.92 -14.58 8.98
N ARG A 125 18.85 -14.19 10.25
CA ARG A 125 17.88 -13.18 10.73
C ARG A 125 18.55 -11.84 10.95
N GLU A 126 17.77 -10.82 10.62
CA GLU A 126 18.15 -9.42 10.76
C GLU A 126 16.99 -8.67 11.41
N ARG A 127 17.33 -7.76 12.31
CA ARG A 127 16.42 -6.81 12.92
C ARG A 127 16.67 -5.43 12.34
N LEU A 128 15.62 -4.83 11.81
CA LEU A 128 15.59 -3.45 11.39
C LEU A 128 14.93 -2.62 12.49
N THR A 129 15.66 -1.71 13.09
CA THR A 129 15.12 -0.72 14.03
C THR A 129 14.98 0.60 13.30
N ILE A 130 13.76 1.09 13.17
CA ILE A 130 13.41 2.31 12.46
C ILE A 130 12.95 3.32 13.51
N HIS A 131 13.60 4.48 13.53
CA HIS A 131 13.22 5.62 14.34
C HIS A 131 12.85 6.77 13.41
N ALA A 132 11.59 7.17 13.41
CA ALA A 132 11.13 8.34 12.67
C ALA A 132 10.70 9.44 13.64
N GLU A 133 11.25 10.64 13.49
CA GLU A 133 10.92 11.81 14.30
C GLU A 133 10.46 12.95 13.40
N ILE A 134 9.40 13.63 13.81
CA ILE A 134 8.90 14.88 13.21
C ILE A 134 9.02 15.97 14.27
N ALA A 135 9.86 16.99 14.03
CA ALA A 135 10.08 18.08 14.98
C ALA A 135 10.54 19.39 14.28
N PRO A 136 9.83 20.53 14.42
CA PRO A 136 8.69 20.75 15.31
C PRO A 136 7.41 20.06 14.80
N TRP A 137 6.59 19.56 15.72
CA TRP A 137 5.30 18.93 15.42
C TRP A 137 4.16 19.94 15.51
N GLN A 138 3.36 20.03 14.45
CA GLN A 138 2.12 20.80 14.42
C GLN A 138 0.95 19.89 14.04
N PRO A 139 0.16 19.38 15.02
CA PRO A 139 -0.96 18.47 14.76
C PRO A 139 -1.95 18.96 13.69
N GLU A 140 -2.06 20.28 13.52
CA GLU A 140 -2.91 20.94 12.53
C GLU A 140 -2.60 20.51 11.10
N ASN A 141 -1.32 20.32 10.77
CA ASN A 141 -0.84 19.94 9.44
C ASN A 141 -1.20 18.49 9.06
N TYR A 142 -1.52 17.66 10.06
CA TYR A 142 -1.77 16.22 9.87
C TYR A 142 -3.25 15.84 10.01
N GLY A 143 -4.15 16.82 10.00
CA GLY A 143 -5.59 16.59 9.96
C GLY A 143 -6.17 16.01 11.25
N SER A 144 -7.29 15.30 11.15
CA SER A 144 -8.10 14.94 12.32
C SER A 144 -7.49 13.86 13.20
N TRP A 145 -6.65 12.96 12.66
CA TRP A 145 -6.13 11.83 13.44
C TRP A 145 -5.09 12.25 14.48
N ALA A 146 -4.22 13.22 14.16
CA ALA A 146 -3.23 13.79 15.08
C ALA A 146 -3.87 14.48 16.29
N LYS A 147 -5.09 15.00 16.11
CA LYS A 147 -5.90 15.63 17.16
C LYS A 147 -6.71 14.62 17.98
N GLN A 148 -6.84 13.39 17.48
CA GLN A 148 -7.61 12.32 18.11
C GLN A 148 -6.76 11.42 19.02
N LEU A 149 -5.44 11.65 19.14
CA LEU A 149 -4.60 10.91 20.08
C LEU A 149 -4.69 11.51 21.48
N GLY A 150 -4.85 10.64 22.48
CA GLY A 150 -4.78 11.02 23.89
C GLY A 150 -3.35 11.35 24.34
N PRO A 151 -3.16 11.71 25.63
CA PRO A 151 -1.81 11.88 26.17
C PRO A 151 -1.03 10.54 26.15
N PRO A 152 0.31 10.55 26.04
CA PRO A 152 1.12 9.34 26.16
C PRO A 152 0.86 8.60 27.48
N THR A 153 0.84 7.28 27.45
CA THR A 153 0.46 6.45 28.60
C THR A 153 1.36 5.22 28.70
N GLN A 154 1.61 4.77 29.94
CA GLN A 154 2.33 3.53 30.27
C GLN A 154 1.42 2.29 30.23
N VAL A 155 0.16 2.45 29.85
CA VAL A 155 -0.75 1.31 29.75
C VAL A 155 -0.55 0.59 28.43
N ALA A 156 -0.22 -0.70 28.50
CA ALA A 156 -0.19 -1.63 27.38
C ALA A 156 -1.20 -2.77 27.60
N MET A 157 -2.01 -3.04 26.58
CA MET A 157 -2.92 -4.17 26.57
C MET A 157 -2.13 -5.46 26.38
N LYS A 158 -2.36 -6.43 27.25
CA LYS A 158 -1.96 -7.81 27.02
C LYS A 158 -3.00 -8.48 26.12
N PHE A 159 -2.56 -9.01 25.00
CA PHE A 159 -3.41 -9.72 24.04
C PHE A 159 -3.32 -11.23 24.25
N ALA A 160 -4.19 -11.99 23.59
CA ALA A 160 -4.14 -13.45 23.67
C ALA A 160 -2.91 -13.98 22.91
N PRO A 161 -2.30 -15.11 23.33
CA PRO A 161 -1.08 -15.63 22.69
C PRO A 161 -1.25 -16.06 21.23
N ASP A 162 -2.48 -16.31 20.81
CA ASP A 162 -2.89 -16.68 19.46
C ASP A 162 -3.31 -15.46 18.60
N ASP A 163 -3.15 -14.23 19.10
CA ASP A 163 -3.35 -13.01 18.32
C ASP A 163 -2.10 -12.67 17.50
N VAL A 164 -2.18 -12.89 16.19
CA VAL A 164 -1.10 -12.70 15.22
C VAL A 164 -0.91 -11.23 14.88
N VAL A 165 -1.99 -10.45 14.89
CA VAL A 165 -1.95 -9.00 14.71
C VAL A 165 -2.63 -8.36 15.90
N ALA A 166 -2.01 -7.35 16.49
CA ALA A 166 -2.57 -6.56 17.58
C ALA A 166 -2.28 -5.08 17.38
N LEU A 167 -3.26 -4.25 17.68
CA LEU A 167 -3.17 -2.79 17.63
C LEU A 167 -3.85 -2.21 18.85
N GLN A 168 -3.24 -1.20 19.45
CA GLN A 168 -3.79 -0.40 20.53
C GLN A 168 -3.57 1.08 20.21
N ALA A 169 -4.56 1.92 20.46
CA ALA A 169 -4.48 3.36 20.39
C ALA A 169 -5.17 4.02 21.60
N HIS A 170 -4.51 4.97 22.24
CA HIS A 170 -5.12 5.85 23.24
C HIS A 170 -5.74 7.05 22.52
N VAL A 171 -7.07 7.14 22.53
CA VAL A 171 -7.81 8.05 21.65
C VAL A 171 -8.51 9.12 22.48
N ALA A 172 -8.19 10.39 22.22
CA ALA A 172 -8.97 11.52 22.69
C ALA A 172 -10.08 11.85 21.70
N SER A 173 -11.30 12.02 22.20
CA SER A 173 -12.41 12.54 21.40
C SER A 173 -13.39 13.27 22.29
N GLU A 174 -13.87 14.42 21.82
CA GLU A 174 -14.95 15.17 22.47
C GLU A 174 -16.21 14.32 22.64
N THR A 175 -16.45 13.35 21.74
CA THR A 175 -17.59 12.43 21.82
C THR A 175 -17.36 11.27 22.79
N LEU A 176 -16.10 10.86 23.03
CA LEU A 176 -15.78 9.72 23.90
C LEU A 176 -15.62 10.10 25.38
N GLY A 177 -15.45 11.38 25.71
CA GLY A 177 -15.24 11.82 27.10
C GLY A 177 -13.79 11.59 27.50
N ALA A 178 -13.54 11.02 28.69
CA ALA A 178 -12.15 10.73 29.08
C ALA A 178 -11.51 9.74 28.09
N PRO A 179 -10.28 10.00 27.57
CA PRO A 179 -9.69 9.20 26.51
C PRO A 179 -9.60 7.69 26.85
N PRO A 180 -10.26 6.80 26.08
CA PRO A 180 -10.09 5.36 26.26
C PRO A 180 -8.92 4.81 25.43
N HIS A 181 -8.44 3.65 25.83
CA HIS A 181 -7.65 2.75 25.00
C HIS A 181 -8.59 1.97 24.09
N LEU A 182 -8.53 2.21 22.79
CA LEU A 182 -9.12 1.36 21.77
C LEU A 182 -8.08 0.32 21.34
N PHE A 183 -8.49 -0.92 21.13
CA PHE A 183 -7.59 -1.97 20.67
C PHE A 183 -8.29 -2.95 19.74
N ALA A 184 -7.55 -3.57 18.85
CA ALA A 184 -8.04 -4.61 17.95
C ALA A 184 -7.01 -5.71 17.81
N ALA A 185 -7.46 -6.94 17.60
CA ALA A 185 -6.57 -8.06 17.31
C ALA A 185 -7.18 -9.04 16.32
N ILE A 186 -6.32 -9.76 15.61
CA ILE A 186 -6.67 -10.83 14.66
C ILE A 186 -5.99 -12.12 15.11
N LYS A 187 -6.80 -13.16 15.27
CA LYS A 187 -6.39 -14.50 15.70
C LYS A 187 -5.73 -15.29 14.57
N ASP A 188 -4.91 -16.25 14.97
CA ASP A 188 -4.47 -17.32 14.09
C ASP A 188 -5.59 -18.35 13.83
N SER A 189 -6.51 -18.05 12.91
CA SER A 189 -7.52 -19.02 12.48
C SER A 189 -7.87 -18.90 11.00
N PHE A 190 -8.49 -19.95 10.45
CA PHE A 190 -8.95 -19.97 9.07
C PHE A 190 -10.06 -18.92 8.87
N PRO A 191 -9.84 -17.89 8.03
CA PRO A 191 -10.93 -17.01 7.63
C PRO A 191 -11.88 -17.80 6.71
N PRO A 192 -13.22 -17.74 6.89
CA PRO A 192 -14.16 -18.34 5.96
C PRO A 192 -13.98 -17.77 4.55
N GLU A 193 -14.24 -18.62 3.54
CA GLU A 193 -14.08 -18.27 2.12
C GLU A 193 -14.91 -17.02 1.74
N PRO A 194 -14.31 -16.04 1.05
CA PRO A 194 -15.04 -14.87 0.59
C PRO A 194 -15.90 -15.23 -0.64
N GLU A 195 -17.21 -15.39 -0.45
CA GLU A 195 -18.16 -15.36 -1.57
C GLU A 195 -18.24 -13.92 -2.13
N SER A 196 -17.84 -13.75 -3.39
CA SER A 196 -17.77 -12.47 -4.11
C SER A 196 -19.16 -11.87 -4.35
N ILE A 197 -19.38 -10.57 -4.04
CA ILE A 197 -20.07 -9.52 -4.82
C ILE A 197 -19.72 -8.12 -4.22
N ASP A 198 -19.49 -7.12 -5.07
CA ASP A 198 -19.02 -5.74 -4.81
C ASP A 198 -19.87 -4.86 -3.84
N GLY A 199 -19.20 -3.90 -3.18
CA GLY A 199 -19.82 -2.79 -2.43
C GLY A 199 -19.38 -2.68 -0.94
N LEU A 200 -19.91 -1.71 -0.18
CA LEU A 200 -19.64 -1.53 1.28
C LEU A 200 -19.93 -2.78 2.14
N ILE A 201 -20.81 -3.65 1.62
CA ILE A 201 -21.13 -4.97 2.19
C ILE A 201 -19.91 -5.90 2.17
N SER A 202 -18.99 -5.76 1.20
CA SER A 202 -17.77 -6.58 1.10
C SER A 202 -16.81 -6.28 2.24
N LYS A 203 -16.62 -5.00 2.62
CA LYS A 203 -15.81 -4.61 3.79
C LYS A 203 -16.41 -5.16 5.08
N TYR A 204 -17.74 -5.10 5.22
CA TYR A 204 -18.44 -5.68 6.38
C TYR A 204 -18.31 -7.21 6.44
N ARG A 205 -18.41 -7.92 5.31
CA ARG A 205 -18.21 -9.38 5.26
C ARG A 205 -16.75 -9.77 5.48
N ALA A 206 -15.79 -9.05 4.89
CA ALA A 206 -14.37 -9.27 5.12
C ALA A 206 -14.00 -9.09 6.61
N LEU A 207 -14.58 -8.09 7.27
CA LEU A 207 -14.45 -7.93 8.73
C LEU A 207 -15.15 -9.05 9.52
N LYS A 208 -16.23 -9.63 8.99
CA LYS A 208 -16.94 -10.77 9.59
C LYS A 208 -16.19 -12.09 9.44
N THR A 209 -15.44 -12.26 8.34
CA THR A 209 -14.62 -13.45 8.07
C THR A 209 -13.30 -13.41 8.83
N LEU A 210 -12.74 -12.22 9.08
CA LEU A 210 -11.56 -12.09 9.91
C LEU A 210 -11.86 -12.53 11.36
N PRO A 211 -11.11 -13.52 11.90
CA PRO A 211 -11.25 -13.96 13.27
C PRO A 211 -10.62 -12.95 14.22
N GLY A 212 -11.28 -11.82 14.40
CA GLY A 212 -10.76 -10.71 15.18
C GLY A 212 -11.75 -10.17 16.20
N TYR A 213 -11.25 -9.28 17.04
CA TYR A 213 -12.05 -8.52 17.98
C TYR A 213 -11.57 -7.08 18.07
N LEU A 214 -12.50 -6.19 18.42
CA LEU A 214 -12.27 -4.77 18.71
C LEU A 214 -12.70 -4.50 20.15
N GLY A 215 -11.87 -3.84 20.94
CA GLY A 215 -12.17 -3.53 22.33
C GLY A 215 -11.85 -2.11 22.74
N ALA A 216 -12.36 -1.74 23.91
CA ALA A 216 -12.13 -0.47 24.58
C ALA A 216 -11.96 -0.68 26.09
N TRP A 217 -11.07 0.13 26.70
CA TRP A 217 -10.82 0.18 28.15
C TRP A 217 -10.46 1.61 28.57
N PRO A 218 -10.79 2.09 29.79
CA PRO A 218 -11.63 1.47 30.83
C PRO A 218 -13.13 1.76 30.64
N GLN A 219 -13.52 2.33 29.49
CA GLN A 219 -14.88 2.80 29.24
C GLN A 219 -15.67 1.85 28.32
N PRO A 220 -16.60 1.05 28.85
CA PRO A 220 -17.30 0.09 28.03
C PRO A 220 -18.26 0.72 27.01
N GLY A 221 -18.70 1.96 27.23
CA GLY A 221 -19.57 2.71 26.33
C GLY A 221 -18.85 3.44 25.20
N ALA A 222 -17.51 3.39 25.12
CA ALA A 222 -16.75 4.09 24.08
C ALA A 222 -17.10 3.56 22.67
N LEU A 223 -17.26 2.25 22.54
CA LEU A 223 -17.57 1.60 21.25
C LEU A 223 -19.01 1.88 20.76
N ASP A 224 -19.92 2.29 21.65
CA ASP A 224 -21.30 2.66 21.29
C ASP A 224 -21.41 4.02 20.59
N ARG A 225 -20.41 4.88 20.81
CA ARG A 225 -20.38 6.23 20.24
C ARG A 225 -19.67 6.27 18.89
N LEU A 226 -19.06 5.16 18.48
CA LEU A 226 -18.61 4.98 17.11
C LEU A 226 -19.84 4.91 16.20
N PRO A 227 -19.80 5.47 14.98
CA PRO A 227 -20.93 5.51 14.04
C PRO A 227 -21.20 4.15 13.38
N LEU A 228 -21.26 3.09 14.19
CA LEU A 228 -21.41 1.70 13.78
C LEU A 228 -22.87 1.21 13.85
N GLY A 229 -23.80 2.01 14.40
CA GLY A 229 -25.23 1.69 14.43
C GLY A 229 -25.59 0.45 15.23
N LEU A 230 -24.83 0.11 16.27
CA LEU A 230 -24.81 -1.22 16.91
C LEU A 230 -26.07 -1.57 17.72
N GLY A 231 -26.89 -0.58 18.09
CA GLY A 231 -28.07 -0.78 18.94
C GLY A 231 -27.74 -1.29 20.35
N ARG A 232 -28.75 -1.49 21.21
CA ARG A 232 -28.55 -1.96 22.60
C ARG A 232 -28.36 -3.49 22.70
N GLY A 233 -28.69 -4.23 21.64
CA GLY A 233 -28.58 -5.70 21.58
C GLY A 233 -29.55 -6.45 22.49
N GLN A 234 -29.55 -7.79 22.38
CA GLN A 234 -30.24 -8.71 23.27
C GLN A 234 -29.21 -9.45 24.15
N PRO A 235 -29.44 -9.60 25.46
CA PRO A 235 -28.55 -10.36 26.33
C PRO A 235 -28.57 -11.84 25.97
N VAL A 236 -27.38 -12.44 25.84
CA VAL A 236 -27.18 -13.86 25.48
C VAL A 236 -26.35 -14.64 26.50
N GLY A 237 -25.82 -13.95 27.53
CA GLY A 237 -25.06 -14.56 28.62
C GLY A 237 -24.53 -13.52 29.61
N PRO A 238 -23.80 -13.95 30.66
CA PRO A 238 -23.21 -13.03 31.64
C PRO A 238 -22.28 -12.01 30.97
N GLY A 239 -22.63 -10.73 31.08
CA GLY A 239 -21.87 -9.63 30.46
C GLY A 239 -21.87 -9.65 28.92
N MET A 240 -22.63 -10.53 28.26
CA MET A 240 -22.61 -10.71 26.81
C MET A 240 -23.95 -10.36 26.16
N ASN A 241 -23.89 -9.49 25.15
CA ASN A 241 -25.03 -9.05 24.35
C ASN A 241 -24.81 -9.35 22.87
N ARG A 242 -25.84 -9.82 22.17
CA ARG A 242 -25.88 -9.95 20.71
C ARG A 242 -26.48 -8.70 20.09
N LEU A 243 -25.71 -8.01 19.28
CA LEU A 243 -26.05 -6.75 18.62
C LEU A 243 -26.64 -7.01 17.22
N ILE A 244 -27.14 -5.93 16.59
CA ILE A 244 -27.63 -5.97 15.21
C ILE A 244 -26.47 -6.40 14.29
N GLY A 245 -26.77 -7.23 13.29
CA GLY A 245 -25.77 -7.71 12.33
C GLY A 245 -24.97 -8.95 12.76
N GLY A 246 -25.27 -9.51 13.93
CA GLY A 246 -24.63 -10.74 14.43
C GLY A 246 -23.32 -10.51 15.18
N LEU A 247 -23.04 -9.27 15.58
CA LEU A 247 -21.90 -8.92 16.41
C LEU A 247 -22.19 -9.23 17.88
N TYR A 248 -21.25 -9.88 18.56
CA TYR A 248 -21.32 -10.14 19.99
C TYR A 248 -20.49 -9.10 20.73
N ARG A 249 -21.03 -8.60 21.84
CA ARG A 249 -20.35 -7.70 22.77
C ARG A 249 -20.20 -8.37 24.11
N TYR A 250 -19.01 -8.28 24.70
CA TYR A 250 -18.80 -8.46 26.12
C TYR A 250 -18.59 -7.11 26.82
N THR A 251 -19.06 -7.00 28.06
CA THR A 251 -18.84 -5.84 28.94
C THR A 251 -18.57 -6.34 30.36
N GLY A 252 -17.40 -6.05 30.89
CA GLY A 252 -16.97 -6.48 32.22
C GLY A 252 -15.52 -6.08 32.52
N GLY A 253 -15.18 -5.91 33.80
CA GLY A 253 -13.80 -5.61 34.22
C GLY A 253 -13.21 -4.30 33.65
N GLY A 254 -14.06 -3.33 33.27
CA GLY A 254 -13.65 -2.10 32.58
C GLY A 254 -13.48 -2.26 31.06
N PHE A 255 -13.62 -3.46 30.52
CA PHE A 255 -13.54 -3.73 29.09
C PHE A 255 -14.92 -3.71 28.43
N SER A 256 -14.96 -3.21 27.19
CA SER A 256 -15.97 -3.62 26.20
C SER A 256 -15.26 -4.24 25.01
N VAL A 257 -15.65 -5.43 24.60
CA VAL A 257 -15.03 -6.15 23.48
C VAL A 257 -16.12 -6.61 22.52
N LEU A 258 -15.87 -6.47 21.22
CA LEU A 258 -16.76 -6.76 20.11
C LEU A 258 -16.11 -7.80 19.19
N SER A 259 -16.84 -8.83 18.80
CA SER A 259 -16.43 -9.76 17.74
C SER A 259 -17.65 -10.34 17.03
N PHE A 260 -17.51 -10.65 15.74
CA PHE A 260 -18.53 -11.42 15.02
C PHE A 260 -18.54 -12.91 15.41
N GLN A 261 -17.50 -13.37 16.11
CA GLN A 261 -17.31 -14.75 16.49
C GLN A 261 -17.32 -14.86 18.02
N PRO A 262 -18.37 -15.43 18.64
CA PRO A 262 -18.48 -15.52 20.09
C PRO A 262 -17.36 -16.37 20.71
N ASP A 263 -16.89 -17.40 19.99
CA ASP A 263 -15.81 -18.27 20.45
C ASP A 263 -14.46 -17.54 20.51
N VAL A 264 -14.16 -16.71 19.49
CA VAL A 264 -12.98 -15.83 19.48
C VAL A 264 -13.01 -14.91 20.68
N LEU A 265 -14.16 -14.32 20.96
CA LEU A 265 -14.34 -13.41 22.08
C LEU A 265 -14.11 -14.15 23.41
N ASN A 266 -14.81 -15.26 23.66
CA ASN A 266 -14.67 -16.04 24.89
C ASN A 266 -13.23 -16.52 25.13
N ALA A 267 -12.53 -17.00 24.10
CA ALA A 267 -11.16 -17.46 24.20
C ALA A 267 -10.17 -16.32 24.55
N SER A 268 -10.46 -15.09 24.12
CA SER A 268 -9.57 -13.94 24.30
C SER A 268 -9.72 -13.27 25.66
N LEU A 269 -10.94 -13.22 26.22
CA LEU A 269 -11.25 -12.44 27.42
C LEU A 269 -10.39 -12.78 28.64
N GLN A 270 -10.01 -14.04 28.83
CA GLN A 270 -9.17 -14.47 29.96
C GLN A 270 -7.72 -13.98 29.89
N HIS A 271 -7.27 -13.57 28.70
CA HIS A 271 -5.90 -13.10 28.47
C HIS A 271 -5.80 -11.58 28.44
N LEU A 272 -6.93 -10.88 28.23
CA LEU A 272 -6.97 -9.42 28.14
C LEU A 272 -6.75 -8.78 29.51
N SER A 273 -5.68 -7.99 29.61
CA SER A 273 -5.41 -7.17 30.79
C SER A 273 -4.76 -5.85 30.39
N ALA A 274 -5.01 -4.80 31.18
CA ALA A 274 -4.31 -3.53 31.08
C ALA A 274 -3.11 -3.57 32.03
N ASN A 275 -1.89 -3.59 31.49
CA ASN A 275 -0.67 -3.64 32.28
C ASN A 275 0.09 -2.32 32.16
N GLU A 276 0.81 -1.96 33.22
CA GLU A 276 1.76 -0.87 33.20
C GLU A 276 3.10 -1.37 32.62
N VAL A 277 3.71 -0.57 31.73
CA VAL A 277 5.00 -0.82 31.10
C VAL A 277 5.90 0.39 31.23
N ASP A 278 7.21 0.21 31.07
CA ASP A 278 8.21 1.25 31.35
C ASP A 278 8.15 2.44 30.38
N ASP A 279 7.67 2.22 29.15
CA ASP A 279 7.65 3.23 28.09
C ASP A 279 6.28 3.91 27.93
N HIS A 280 6.27 5.16 27.47
CA HIS A 280 5.05 5.89 27.15
C HIS A 280 4.77 5.84 25.65
N ALA A 281 3.57 5.41 25.28
CA ALA A 281 3.09 5.46 23.90
C ALA A 281 1.60 5.72 23.82
N GLN A 282 1.16 6.32 22.71
CA GLN A 282 -0.26 6.43 22.38
C GLN A 282 -0.71 5.26 21.51
N VAL A 283 0.09 4.86 20.52
CA VAL A 283 -0.21 3.75 19.62
C VAL A 283 0.82 2.65 19.82
N ARG A 284 0.36 1.40 19.87
CA ARG A 284 1.20 0.21 19.92
C ARG A 284 0.66 -0.80 18.91
N GLY A 285 1.51 -1.24 17.99
CA GLY A 285 1.18 -2.25 16.99
C GLY A 285 2.13 -3.43 17.07
N ARG A 286 1.62 -4.63 16.80
CA ARG A 286 2.41 -5.87 16.71
C ARG A 286 1.84 -6.75 15.61
N ILE A 287 2.74 -7.36 14.85
CA ILE A 287 2.45 -8.40 13.85
C ILE A 287 3.46 -9.52 14.10
N ASP A 288 2.98 -10.73 14.35
CA ASP A 288 3.85 -11.89 14.52
C ASP A 288 4.31 -12.45 13.17
N ASN A 289 5.26 -13.38 13.24
CA ASN A 289 5.65 -14.18 12.09
C ASN A 289 4.43 -14.91 11.50
N LEU A 290 4.06 -14.54 10.28
CA LEU A 290 2.94 -15.16 9.56
C LEU A 290 3.29 -16.55 9.04
N LYS A 291 4.58 -16.87 8.85
CA LYS A 291 5.02 -18.17 8.33
C LYS A 291 4.73 -19.28 9.35
N GLY A 292 4.02 -20.30 8.92
CA GLY A 292 3.53 -21.42 9.73
C GLY A 292 2.19 -21.18 10.42
N THR A 293 1.59 -20.00 10.28
CA THR A 293 0.27 -19.67 10.85
C THR A 293 -0.85 -20.16 9.95
N LYS A 294 -2.06 -20.34 10.48
CA LYS A 294 -3.28 -20.60 9.70
C LYS A 294 -3.67 -19.42 8.81
N LEU A 295 -3.20 -18.21 9.11
CA LEU A 295 -3.36 -17.04 8.25
C LEU A 295 -2.41 -17.02 7.05
N GLU A 296 -1.32 -17.81 7.06
CA GLU A 296 -0.31 -17.78 5.99
C GLU A 296 -0.95 -17.98 4.61
N GLY A 297 -1.77 -19.03 4.46
CA GLY A 297 -2.42 -19.35 3.19
C GLY A 297 -3.36 -18.26 2.71
N TRP A 298 -4.11 -17.62 3.63
CA TRP A 298 -5.00 -16.52 3.28
C TRP A 298 -4.22 -15.27 2.82
N VAL A 299 -3.18 -14.88 3.56
CA VAL A 299 -2.30 -13.75 3.17
C VAL A 299 -1.62 -14.04 1.84
N ASN A 300 -1.14 -15.27 1.64
CA ASN A 300 -0.51 -15.71 0.42
C ASN A 300 -1.46 -15.56 -0.78
N GLN A 301 -2.71 -16.04 -0.64
CA GLN A 301 -3.74 -15.94 -1.66
C GLN A 301 -4.11 -14.48 -1.98
N GLN A 302 -4.31 -13.63 -0.96
CA GLN A 302 -4.70 -12.23 -1.18
C GLN A 302 -3.62 -11.42 -1.91
N LEU A 303 -2.36 -11.65 -1.58
CA LEU A 303 -1.24 -11.00 -2.27
C LEU A 303 -1.00 -11.62 -3.66
N TYR A 304 -1.21 -12.94 -3.82
CA TYR A 304 -1.21 -13.60 -5.13
C TYR A 304 -2.26 -13.00 -6.06
N GLU A 305 -3.51 -12.83 -5.62
CA GLU A 305 -4.59 -12.23 -6.42
C GLU A 305 -4.18 -10.86 -6.97
N ARG A 306 -3.59 -10.00 -6.12
CA ARG A 306 -3.08 -8.69 -6.56
C ARG A 306 -1.94 -8.82 -7.58
N ALA A 307 -0.99 -9.71 -7.32
CA ALA A 307 0.12 -9.96 -8.24
C ALA A 307 -0.36 -10.56 -9.56
N ALA A 308 -1.39 -11.41 -9.54
CA ALA A 308 -2.03 -12.01 -10.70
C ALA A 308 -2.76 -10.96 -11.54
N THR A 309 -3.54 -10.06 -10.93
CA THR A 309 -4.16 -8.93 -11.64
C THR A 309 -3.11 -8.04 -12.30
N ALA A 310 -2.06 -7.67 -11.58
CA ALA A 310 -0.98 -6.85 -12.12
C ALA A 310 -0.19 -7.58 -13.23
N SER A 311 0.02 -8.89 -13.08
CA SER A 311 0.64 -9.74 -14.09
C SER A 311 -0.17 -9.76 -15.39
N LEU A 312 -1.49 -9.95 -15.30
CA LEU A 312 -2.39 -9.90 -16.44
C LEU A 312 -2.37 -8.53 -17.13
N ALA A 313 -2.48 -7.46 -16.35
CA ALA A 313 -2.43 -6.09 -16.87
C ALA A 313 -1.13 -5.80 -17.64
N GLY A 314 0.02 -6.29 -17.16
CA GLY A 314 1.30 -6.16 -17.86
C GLY A 314 1.32 -6.88 -19.22
N ALA A 315 0.76 -8.10 -19.30
CA ALA A 315 0.63 -8.80 -20.57
C ALA A 315 -0.38 -8.12 -21.52
N GLU A 316 -1.49 -7.61 -21.00
CA GLU A 316 -2.49 -6.86 -21.78
C GLU A 316 -1.92 -5.55 -22.34
N PHE A 317 -1.07 -4.88 -21.57
CA PHE A 317 -0.33 -3.72 -22.06
C PHE A 317 0.55 -4.09 -23.27
N LEU A 318 1.37 -5.15 -23.17
CA LEU A 318 2.18 -5.63 -24.29
C LEU A 318 1.34 -6.05 -25.50
N ASN A 319 0.22 -6.72 -25.25
CA ASN A 319 -0.73 -7.09 -26.30
C ASN A 319 -1.33 -5.86 -26.99
N SER A 320 -1.58 -4.78 -26.24
CA SER A 320 -2.10 -3.53 -26.81
C SER A 320 -1.07 -2.85 -27.71
N LEU A 321 0.22 -2.90 -27.36
CA LEU A 321 1.29 -2.38 -28.24
C LEU A 321 1.31 -3.12 -29.59
N VAL A 322 1.19 -4.44 -29.58
CA VAL A 322 1.16 -5.23 -30.82
C VAL A 322 -0.15 -5.03 -31.59
N ALA A 323 -1.29 -5.22 -30.93
CA ALA A 323 -2.58 -5.29 -31.59
C ALA A 323 -3.12 -3.90 -32.01
N GLN A 324 -2.87 -2.85 -31.22
CA GLN A 324 -3.41 -1.52 -31.47
C GLN A 324 -2.38 -0.60 -32.13
N LEU A 325 -1.10 -0.70 -31.74
CA LEU A 325 -0.03 0.17 -32.23
C LEU A 325 0.88 -0.51 -33.27
N GLY A 326 0.51 -1.72 -33.73
CA GLY A 326 1.21 -2.44 -34.79
C GLY A 326 2.69 -2.67 -34.51
N VAL A 327 3.10 -2.72 -33.24
CA VAL A 327 4.50 -2.95 -32.86
C VAL A 327 4.87 -4.39 -33.22
N PRO A 328 5.98 -4.65 -33.94
CA PRO A 328 6.46 -6.00 -34.18
C PRO A 328 6.67 -6.75 -32.87
N VAL A 329 6.28 -8.02 -32.83
CA VAL A 329 6.27 -8.84 -31.61
C VAL A 329 7.65 -8.85 -30.94
N GLU A 330 8.70 -9.00 -31.74
CA GLU A 330 10.09 -9.04 -31.32
C GLU A 330 10.58 -7.73 -30.71
N GLN A 331 9.93 -6.61 -30.98
CA GLN A 331 10.26 -5.27 -30.45
C GLN A 331 9.35 -4.84 -29.30
N ALA A 332 8.28 -5.57 -29.02
CA ALA A 332 7.23 -5.09 -28.11
C ALA A 332 7.73 -4.87 -26.67
N ILE A 333 8.64 -5.70 -26.18
CA ILE A 333 9.23 -5.53 -24.83
C ILE A 333 10.15 -4.31 -24.79
N ASP A 334 10.99 -4.13 -25.79
CA ASP A 334 11.92 -2.98 -25.86
C ASP A 334 11.15 -1.66 -25.96
N GLU A 335 10.10 -1.63 -26.79
CA GLU A 335 9.23 -0.47 -26.93
C GLU A 335 8.43 -0.20 -25.65
N ALA A 336 7.97 -1.25 -24.96
CA ALA A 336 7.36 -1.12 -23.65
C ALA A 336 8.32 -0.52 -22.61
N GLU A 337 9.58 -0.95 -22.60
CA GLU A 337 10.61 -0.41 -21.71
C GLU A 337 10.86 1.09 -21.98
N LEU A 338 10.90 1.49 -23.25
CA LEU A 338 11.03 2.90 -23.63
C LEU A 338 9.80 3.75 -23.25
N VAL A 339 8.60 3.16 -23.27
CA VAL A 339 7.33 3.81 -22.89
C VAL A 339 7.11 3.84 -21.38
N LEU A 340 7.58 2.85 -20.62
CA LEU A 340 7.46 2.80 -19.16
C LEU A 340 8.66 3.47 -18.46
N GLY A 341 9.83 3.49 -19.08
CA GLY A 341 11.08 3.94 -18.45
C GLY A 341 11.72 2.88 -17.57
N GLY A 342 11.40 1.61 -17.81
CA GLY A 342 11.91 0.46 -17.08
C GLY A 342 11.35 -0.83 -17.67
N ARG A 343 12.10 -1.93 -17.52
CA ARG A 343 11.73 -3.23 -18.08
C ARG A 343 10.44 -3.75 -17.43
N PRO A 344 9.41 -4.13 -18.21
CA PRO A 344 8.23 -4.79 -17.67
C PRO A 344 8.61 -6.09 -16.96
N GLN A 345 8.19 -6.25 -15.69
CA GLN A 345 8.42 -7.46 -14.90
C GLN A 345 7.08 -8.07 -14.50
N CYS A 346 6.98 -9.40 -14.56
CA CYS A 346 5.80 -10.11 -14.09
C CYS A 346 5.82 -10.19 -12.55
N PRO A 347 4.81 -9.64 -11.84
CA PRO A 347 4.77 -9.68 -10.38
C PRO A 347 4.64 -11.08 -9.76
N LEU A 348 4.29 -12.09 -10.57
CA LEU A 348 4.27 -13.49 -10.17
C LEU A 348 5.65 -14.17 -10.26
N GLY A 349 6.69 -13.45 -10.68
CA GLY A 349 8.06 -13.98 -10.79
C GLY A 349 8.39 -14.66 -12.12
N GLY A 350 7.52 -14.55 -13.13
CA GLY A 350 7.77 -15.07 -14.48
C GLY A 350 8.37 -14.02 -15.44
N ASP A 351 8.51 -14.43 -16.70
CA ASP A 351 8.89 -13.57 -17.82
C ASP A 351 7.73 -13.44 -18.81
N TYR A 352 7.54 -12.26 -19.38
CA TYR A 352 6.59 -12.07 -20.47
C TYR A 352 7.18 -12.56 -21.78
N GLN A 353 6.43 -13.42 -22.48
CA GLN A 353 6.82 -14.01 -23.76
C GLN A 353 5.64 -14.03 -24.71
N PHE A 354 5.89 -13.83 -26.00
CA PHE A 354 4.86 -13.99 -27.01
C PHE A 354 4.64 -15.47 -27.30
N ASP A 355 3.40 -15.91 -27.16
CA ASP A 355 2.96 -17.24 -27.55
C ASP A 355 2.42 -17.20 -28.99
N PRO A 356 3.09 -17.84 -29.98
CA PRO A 356 2.64 -17.85 -31.37
C PRO A 356 1.33 -18.61 -31.59
N ALA A 357 1.07 -19.67 -30.83
CA ALA A 357 -0.15 -20.45 -30.94
C ALA A 357 -1.36 -19.66 -30.45
N ARG A 358 -1.15 -18.83 -29.42
CA ARG A 358 -2.19 -17.96 -28.84
C ARG A 358 -2.21 -16.55 -29.43
N ARG A 359 -1.21 -16.20 -30.23
CA ARG A 359 -0.98 -14.88 -30.84
C ARG A 359 -1.02 -13.73 -29.83
N ARG A 360 -0.44 -13.93 -28.64
CA ARG A 360 -0.44 -12.93 -27.56
C ARG A 360 0.72 -13.11 -26.59
N PHE A 361 1.10 -12.03 -25.91
CA PHE A 361 1.96 -12.08 -24.74
C PHE A 361 1.27 -12.77 -23.57
N VAL A 362 2.01 -13.67 -22.93
CA VAL A 362 1.66 -14.41 -21.71
C VAL A 362 2.87 -14.40 -20.77
N SER A 363 2.66 -14.69 -19.49
CA SER A 363 3.76 -14.89 -18.53
C SER A 363 4.10 -16.36 -18.38
N THR A 364 5.39 -16.70 -18.26
CA THR A 364 5.86 -18.07 -17.95
C THR A 364 5.39 -18.59 -16.59
N ALA A 365 5.00 -17.71 -15.67
CA ALA A 365 4.41 -18.07 -14.38
C ALA A 365 2.91 -18.49 -14.48
N TRP A 366 2.30 -18.42 -15.67
CA TRP A 366 0.91 -18.82 -15.85
C TRP A 366 0.78 -20.28 -16.25
N PRO A 367 -0.33 -20.95 -15.90
CA PRO A 367 -0.63 -22.29 -16.40
C PRO A 367 -0.61 -22.33 -17.93
N SER A 368 0.03 -23.35 -18.49
CA SER A 368 0.19 -23.50 -19.94
C SER A 368 -1.12 -23.77 -20.68
N ASP A 369 -2.21 -24.07 -19.98
CA ASP A 369 -3.54 -24.32 -20.53
C ASP A 369 -4.48 -23.10 -20.46
N ARG A 370 -4.01 -21.96 -19.92
CA ARG A 370 -4.84 -20.75 -19.71
C ARG A 370 -4.26 -19.50 -20.37
N PHE A 371 -5.14 -18.50 -20.53
CA PHE A 371 -4.82 -17.18 -21.08
C PHE A 371 -4.52 -16.12 -20.01
N GLY A 372 -4.35 -16.55 -18.76
CA GLY A 372 -4.13 -15.70 -17.61
C GLY A 372 -3.66 -16.51 -16.41
N PRO A 373 -3.33 -15.84 -15.30
CA PRO A 373 -2.92 -16.51 -14.08
C PRO A 373 -4.06 -17.40 -13.53
N SER A 374 -3.68 -18.37 -12.69
CA SER A 374 -4.67 -19.15 -11.94
C SER A 374 -5.48 -18.22 -11.02
N PRO A 375 -6.77 -18.50 -10.74
CA PRO A 375 -7.52 -17.76 -9.72
C PRO A 375 -7.00 -18.03 -8.30
N TYR A 376 -6.30 -19.15 -8.11
CA TYR A 376 -5.71 -19.54 -6.82
C TYR A 376 -4.19 -19.65 -6.94
N ALA A 377 -3.50 -19.27 -5.87
CA ALA A 377 -2.06 -19.43 -5.75
C ALA A 377 -1.67 -20.91 -5.98
N PRO A 378 -0.71 -21.21 -6.88
CA PRO A 378 -0.10 -22.53 -6.97
C PRO A 378 0.46 -22.99 -5.63
N ALA A 379 0.53 -24.30 -5.40
CA ALA A 379 0.96 -24.85 -4.11
C ALA A 379 2.40 -24.44 -3.73
N GLU A 380 3.24 -24.24 -4.74
CA GLU A 380 4.63 -23.80 -4.65
C GLU A 380 4.80 -22.28 -4.61
N TYR A 381 3.74 -21.51 -4.86
CA TYR A 381 3.84 -20.06 -4.86
C TYR A 381 3.87 -19.54 -3.42
N GLN A 382 4.93 -18.77 -3.12
CA GLN A 382 5.00 -17.96 -1.91
C GLN A 382 5.18 -16.49 -2.27
N THR A 383 4.36 -15.64 -1.68
CA THR A 383 4.51 -14.19 -1.87
C THR A 383 5.86 -13.72 -1.36
N PRO A 384 6.47 -12.70 -2.00
CA PRO A 384 7.75 -12.15 -1.54
C PRO A 384 7.74 -11.77 -0.07
N LEU A 385 6.62 -11.19 0.43
CA LEU A 385 6.47 -10.78 1.83
C LEU A 385 6.69 -11.95 2.80
N LEU A 386 6.06 -13.11 2.56
CA LEU A 386 6.17 -14.27 3.44
C LEU A 386 7.57 -14.93 3.38
N GLY A 387 8.31 -14.70 2.29
CA GLY A 387 9.69 -15.18 2.16
C GLY A 387 10.62 -14.56 3.22
N TRP A 388 10.50 -13.25 3.45
CA TRP A 388 11.44 -12.51 4.31
C TRP A 388 10.83 -11.99 5.62
N PHE A 389 9.54 -11.70 5.73
CA PHE A 389 8.97 -11.10 6.94
C PHE A 389 8.89 -12.10 8.10
N ARG A 390 9.32 -11.72 9.30
CA ARG A 390 9.28 -12.56 10.53
C ARG A 390 8.60 -11.87 11.72
N GLY A 391 8.02 -10.71 11.52
CA GLY A 391 7.26 -9.98 12.53
C GLY A 391 7.65 -8.50 12.58
N ALA A 392 6.79 -7.70 13.20
CA ALA A 392 7.05 -6.30 13.46
C ALA A 392 6.37 -5.82 14.74
N GLU A 393 7.03 -4.89 15.43
CA GLU A 393 6.44 -4.09 16.49
C GLU A 393 6.57 -2.62 16.13
N ALA A 394 5.59 -1.80 16.50
CA ALA A 394 5.62 -0.36 16.28
C ALA A 394 5.01 0.37 17.47
N ARG A 395 5.55 1.56 17.77
CA ARG A 395 5.06 2.47 18.80
C ARG A 395 5.02 3.87 18.23
N LEU A 396 3.97 4.62 18.59
CA LEU A 396 3.84 6.02 18.25
C LEU A 396 3.65 6.82 19.53
N THR A 397 4.50 7.83 19.70
CA THR A 397 4.44 8.76 20.83
C THR A 397 4.38 10.19 20.35
N GLN A 398 3.27 10.87 20.65
CA GLN A 398 3.06 12.27 20.33
C GLN A 398 3.33 13.13 21.56
N TYR A 399 4.33 13.99 21.45
CA TYR A 399 4.66 15.04 22.42
C TYR A 399 4.14 16.39 21.92
N PRO A 400 4.14 17.45 22.77
CA PRO A 400 3.68 18.77 22.35
C PRO A 400 4.40 19.36 21.14
N ASN A 401 5.69 19.05 20.96
CA ASN A 401 6.54 19.63 19.92
C ASN A 401 7.22 18.61 19.01
N ARG A 402 6.94 17.32 19.17
CA ARG A 402 7.49 16.26 18.31
C ARG A 402 6.57 15.04 18.24
N LEU A 403 6.61 14.33 17.11
CA LEU A 403 6.02 13.00 16.95
C LEU A 403 7.14 11.99 16.73
N ILE A 404 7.14 10.91 17.50
CA ILE A 404 8.12 9.83 17.38
C ILE A 404 7.40 8.54 17.01
N ALA A 405 7.86 7.87 15.96
CA ALA A 405 7.46 6.53 15.58
C ALA A 405 8.67 5.60 15.62
N ASP A 406 8.63 4.63 16.54
CA ASP A 406 9.64 3.58 16.66
C ASP A 406 9.08 2.28 16.12
N ALA A 407 9.79 1.60 15.23
CA ALA A 407 9.39 0.29 14.74
C ALA A 407 10.57 -0.67 14.70
N THR A 408 10.31 -1.92 15.07
CA THR A 408 11.26 -3.02 14.96
C THR A 408 10.67 -4.04 14.00
N ILE A 409 11.39 -4.39 12.94
CA ILE A 409 10.97 -5.40 11.96
C ILE A 409 11.99 -6.53 11.98
N GLU A 410 11.53 -7.76 12.17
CA GLU A 410 12.36 -8.94 12.01
C GLU A 410 12.22 -9.51 10.60
N ILE A 411 13.36 -9.77 9.97
CA ILE A 411 13.40 -10.31 8.62
C ILE A 411 14.32 -11.53 8.54
N ALA A 412 13.98 -12.47 7.67
CA ALA A 412 14.85 -13.53 7.18
C ALA A 412 15.47 -13.08 5.86
N ARG A 413 16.79 -13.18 5.77
CA ARG A 413 17.51 -13.03 4.50
C ARG A 413 17.38 -14.32 3.71
N ALA A 414 16.96 -14.21 2.44
CA ALA A 414 17.23 -15.25 1.47
C ALA A 414 18.76 -15.39 1.32
N GLN A 415 19.25 -16.63 1.21
CA GLN A 415 20.66 -16.90 0.92
C GLN A 415 21.04 -16.43 -0.48
#